data_AF-A0AAD9E5C2-F1
#
_entry.id   AF-A0AAD9E5C2-F1
#
_cell.length_a   1.000
_cell.length_b   1.000
_cell.length_c   1.000
_cell.angle_alpha   90.00
_cell.angle_beta   90.00
_cell.angle_gamma   90.00
#
_symmetry.space_group_name_H-M   'P 1'
#
loop_
_entity.id
_entity.type
_entity.pdbx_description
1 polymer ?
#
loop_
_entity_poly.entity_id
_entity_poly.type
_entity_poly.pdbx_seq_one_letter_code
_entity_poly.pdbx_strand_id
1 'polypeptide(L)'
;MAASRGAVVLKAVKKIVVQFCPFESNVCSTRDFLVFVGSEKARATNMNCDIITEVKHDQSEPVIDVTFSVKMVENFVGSWKMITSENFDEYMKALGVGFATRQVGNRTKPNLIVGVDGDGWICMKTQSAFKNTEIKFRLNEAFEETTADDRKTTTIVTLENGKLVQKQSWDGKETAIEREMIDGKLIATCKMGNVVAVRTYEREKTR
;
A
#
# COMPACT_ATOMS: atom_id res chain seq x y z
N MET A 1 21.73 -18.78 20.66
CA MET A 1 21.51 -17.39 20.20
C MET A 1 20.01 -17.16 20.18
N ALA A 2 19.44 -16.58 21.25
CA ALA A 2 18.01 -16.29 21.28
C ALA A 2 17.75 -15.09 20.37
N ALA A 3 16.98 -15.29 19.30
CA ALA A 3 16.53 -14.20 18.45
C ALA A 3 15.81 -13.16 19.33
N SER A 4 16.25 -11.91 19.26
CA SER A 4 15.58 -10.79 19.95
C SER A 4 14.11 -10.78 19.52
N ARG A 5 13.20 -11.12 20.43
CA ARG A 5 11.76 -11.08 20.19
C ARG A 5 11.37 -9.63 19.92
N GLY A 6 11.29 -9.25 18.65
CA GLY A 6 10.78 -7.95 18.22
C GLY A 6 9.38 -7.75 18.78
N ALA A 7 9.08 -6.54 19.26
CA ALA A 7 7.74 -6.20 19.72
C ALA A 7 6.78 -6.23 18.52
N VAL A 8 5.70 -7.02 18.62
CA VAL A 8 4.64 -7.05 17.60
C VAL A 8 3.76 -5.81 17.79
N VAL A 9 3.60 -5.02 16.72
CA VAL A 9 2.83 -3.78 16.71
C VAL A 9 1.65 -3.91 15.76
N LEU A 10 0.42 -3.82 16.28
CA LEU A 10 -0.84 -4.04 15.56
C LEU A 10 -1.50 -2.75 15.05
N LYS A 11 -0.76 -1.63 15.02
CA LYS A 11 -1.27 -0.29 14.66
C LYS A 11 -2.05 -0.24 13.34
N ALA A 12 -1.63 -1.04 12.36
CA ALA A 12 -2.25 -1.09 11.04
C ALA A 12 -3.22 -2.27 10.88
N VAL A 13 -3.51 -3.06 11.90
CA VAL A 13 -4.32 -4.28 11.79
C VAL A 13 -5.75 -4.02 12.28
N LYS A 14 -6.76 -4.41 11.51
CA LYS A 14 -8.19 -4.34 11.87
C LYS A 14 -8.65 -5.64 12.51
N LYS A 15 -8.26 -6.77 11.91
CA LYS A 15 -8.74 -8.09 12.32
C LYS A 15 -7.65 -9.13 12.07
N ILE A 16 -7.50 -10.07 12.98
CA ILE A 16 -6.67 -11.27 12.81
C ILE A 16 -7.59 -12.46 13.05
N VAL A 17 -7.75 -13.34 12.08
CA VAL A 17 -8.44 -14.63 12.26
C VAL A 17 -7.38 -15.72 12.24
N VAL A 18 -7.27 -16.44 13.36
CA VAL A 18 -6.37 -17.58 13.48
C VAL A 18 -7.22 -18.85 13.44
N GLN A 19 -7.18 -19.56 12.33
CA GLN A 19 -7.89 -20.81 12.13
C GLN A 19 -6.93 -21.99 12.29
N PHE A 20 -7.27 -22.98 13.09
CA PHE A 20 -6.45 -24.18 13.21
C PHE A 20 -7.22 -25.42 13.69
N CYS A 21 -6.73 -26.60 13.30
CA CYS A 21 -7.13 -27.88 13.87
C CYS A 21 -6.14 -28.30 14.98
N PRO A 22 -6.58 -28.55 16.24
CA PRO A 22 -5.67 -28.94 17.33
C PRO A 22 -4.94 -30.27 17.13
N PHE A 23 -5.44 -31.10 16.22
CA PHE A 23 -4.92 -32.43 15.92
C PHE A 23 -3.93 -32.43 14.75
N GLU A 24 -3.69 -31.28 14.13
CA GLU A 24 -2.64 -31.10 13.13
C GLU A 24 -1.27 -31.00 13.83
N SER A 25 -0.29 -31.76 13.35
CA SER A 25 1.12 -31.74 13.71
C SER A 25 1.83 -30.36 13.70
N ASN A 26 1.46 -29.43 12.82
CA ASN A 26 2.10 -28.13 12.59
C ASN A 26 1.46 -26.98 13.41
N VAL A 27 0.46 -27.28 14.25
CA VAL A 27 -0.34 -26.28 14.96
C VAL A 27 0.42 -25.48 16.02
N CYS A 28 1.59 -25.97 16.47
CA CYS A 28 2.35 -25.35 17.56
C CYS A 28 2.75 -23.91 17.24
N SER A 29 3.30 -23.66 16.05
CA SER A 29 3.74 -22.32 15.62
C SER A 29 2.58 -21.32 15.56
N THR A 30 1.41 -21.78 15.13
CA THR A 30 0.19 -20.95 15.03
C THR A 30 -0.34 -20.58 16.42
N ARG A 31 -0.27 -21.51 17.38
CA ARG A 31 -0.61 -21.24 18.79
C ARG A 31 0.35 -20.26 19.42
N ASP A 32 1.64 -20.38 19.15
CA ASP A 32 2.64 -19.43 19.62
C ASP A 32 2.36 -18.03 19.05
N PHE A 33 2.10 -17.93 17.73
CA PHE A 33 1.69 -16.67 17.10
C PHE A 33 0.46 -16.05 17.78
N LEU A 34 -0.58 -16.85 18.03
CA LEU A 34 -1.80 -16.40 18.71
C LEU A 34 -1.50 -15.82 20.11
N VAL A 35 -0.63 -16.48 20.87
CA VAL A 35 -0.17 -15.99 22.19
C VAL A 35 0.57 -14.65 22.05
N PHE A 36 1.41 -14.50 21.03
CA PHE A 36 2.13 -13.26 20.78
C PHE A 36 1.21 -12.10 20.41
N VAL A 37 0.30 -12.28 19.45
CA VAL A 37 -0.62 -11.21 19.01
C VAL A 37 -1.71 -10.91 20.04
N GLY A 38 -2.09 -11.89 20.87
CA GLY A 38 -3.01 -11.72 21.97
C GLY A 38 -2.40 -11.07 23.22
N SER A 39 -1.07 -10.91 23.27
CA SER A 39 -0.38 -10.34 24.43
C SER A 39 -0.83 -8.90 24.72
N GLU A 40 -0.83 -8.50 26.00
CA GLU A 40 -1.18 -7.12 26.40
C GLU A 40 -0.31 -6.08 25.69
N LYS A 41 0.98 -6.39 25.48
CA LYS A 41 1.92 -5.51 24.76
C LYS A 41 1.48 -5.28 23.31
N ALA A 42 1.06 -6.33 22.61
CA ALA A 42 0.57 -6.21 21.24
C ALA A 42 -0.80 -5.50 21.21
N ARG A 43 -1.74 -5.88 22.08
CA ARG A 43 -3.08 -5.29 22.14
C ARG A 43 -3.08 -3.81 22.54
N ALA A 44 -2.14 -3.38 23.40
CA ALA A 44 -1.97 -1.98 23.76
C ALA A 44 -1.57 -1.09 22.57
N THR A 45 -0.99 -1.66 21.51
CA THR A 45 -0.63 -0.89 20.31
C THR A 45 -1.84 -0.57 19.42
N ASN A 46 -2.93 -1.34 19.53
CA ASN A 46 -4.20 -1.09 18.84
C ASN A 46 -5.36 -1.83 19.51
N MET A 47 -6.14 -1.10 20.33
CA MET A 47 -7.30 -1.65 21.03
C MET A 47 -8.49 -1.97 20.11
N ASN A 48 -8.48 -1.49 18.86
CA ASN A 48 -9.53 -1.71 17.88
C ASN A 48 -9.24 -2.90 16.94
N CYS A 49 -8.17 -3.66 17.18
CA CYS A 49 -7.84 -4.86 16.41
C CYS A 49 -8.61 -6.06 16.97
N ASP A 50 -9.52 -6.64 16.16
CA ASP A 50 -10.28 -7.83 16.53
C ASP A 50 -9.46 -9.09 16.29
N ILE A 51 -9.15 -9.84 17.34
CA ILE A 51 -8.44 -11.12 17.23
C ILE A 51 -9.47 -12.23 17.44
N ILE A 52 -9.71 -13.04 16.42
CA ILE A 52 -10.66 -14.16 16.42
C ILE A 52 -9.89 -15.46 16.29
N THR A 53 -10.28 -16.45 17.09
CA THR A 53 -9.73 -17.81 17.04
C THR A 53 -10.82 -18.76 16.55
N GLU A 54 -10.55 -19.47 15.45
CA GLU A 54 -11.46 -20.47 14.88
C GLU A 54 -10.84 -21.86 15.00
N VAL A 55 -11.35 -22.65 15.95
CA VAL A 55 -10.86 -24.02 16.18
C VAL A 55 -11.71 -24.99 15.37
N LYS A 56 -11.07 -25.73 14.45
CA LYS A 56 -11.71 -26.74 13.62
C LYS A 56 -11.33 -28.15 14.04
N HIS A 57 -12.12 -29.14 13.63
CA HIS A 57 -11.84 -30.58 13.83
C HIS A 57 -11.89 -31.31 12.48
N ASP A 58 -11.06 -30.87 11.54
CA ASP A 58 -11.09 -31.31 10.14
C ASP A 58 -9.70 -31.65 9.56
N GLN A 59 -8.66 -31.65 10.41
CA GLN A 59 -7.25 -31.84 10.00
C GLN A 59 -6.77 -30.80 8.98
N SER A 60 -7.46 -29.66 8.85
CA SER A 60 -7.01 -28.57 7.98
C SER A 60 -5.72 -27.94 8.49
N GLU A 61 -4.87 -27.54 7.54
CA GLU A 61 -3.68 -26.75 7.85
C GLU A 61 -4.09 -25.42 8.51
N PRO A 62 -3.30 -24.91 9.47
CA PRO A 62 -3.58 -23.66 10.14
C PRO A 62 -3.48 -22.49 9.15
N VAL A 63 -4.46 -21.59 9.20
CA VAL A 63 -4.52 -20.39 8.37
C VAL A 63 -4.56 -19.16 9.28
N ILE A 64 -3.78 -18.14 8.93
CA ILE A 64 -3.78 -16.85 9.62
C ILE A 64 -4.20 -15.78 8.61
N ASP A 65 -5.41 -15.26 8.78
CA ASP A 65 -5.92 -14.15 7.96
C ASP A 65 -5.77 -12.84 8.71
N VAL A 66 -4.97 -11.92 8.17
CA VAL A 66 -4.75 -10.59 8.72
C VAL A 66 -5.44 -9.55 7.85
N THR A 67 -6.49 -8.92 8.37
CA THR A 67 -7.14 -7.77 7.77
C THR A 67 -6.54 -6.49 8.33
N PHE A 68 -6.06 -5.58 7.48
CA PHE A 68 -5.48 -4.31 7.90
C PHE A 68 -6.55 -3.21 8.08
N SER A 69 -6.33 -2.30 9.03
CA SER A 69 -7.14 -1.10 9.28
C SER A 69 -6.90 -0.06 8.19
N VAL A 70 -7.95 0.20 7.41
CA VAL A 70 -7.96 1.18 6.33
C VAL A 70 -7.97 2.64 6.84
N LYS A 71 -8.12 2.85 8.16
CA LYS A 71 -8.13 4.18 8.81
C LYS A 71 -6.93 5.08 8.46
N MET A 72 -5.77 4.48 8.20
CA MET A 72 -4.59 5.25 7.75
C MET A 72 -4.66 5.61 6.27
N VAL A 73 -5.26 4.76 5.44
CA VAL A 73 -5.52 5.05 4.01
C VAL A 73 -6.62 6.11 3.87
N GLU A 74 -7.56 6.19 4.81
CA GLU A 74 -8.59 7.24 4.85
C GLU A 74 -7.98 8.65 4.84
N ASN A 75 -6.78 8.85 5.39
CA ASN A 75 -6.08 10.14 5.31
C ASN A 75 -5.77 10.56 3.86
N PHE A 76 -5.57 9.58 2.98
CA PHE A 76 -5.32 9.79 1.56
C PHE A 76 -6.61 9.89 0.75
N VAL A 77 -7.78 9.54 1.30
CA VAL A 77 -9.06 9.62 0.59
C VAL A 77 -9.39 11.07 0.26
N GLY A 78 -9.82 11.31 -0.97
CA GLY A 78 -10.17 12.64 -1.50
C GLY A 78 -9.65 12.88 -2.91
N SER A 79 -9.91 14.10 -3.42
CA SER A 79 -9.35 14.60 -4.67
C SER A 79 -8.12 15.47 -4.36
N TRP A 80 -7.04 15.24 -5.09
CA TRP A 80 -5.74 15.87 -4.91
C TRP A 80 -5.27 16.47 -6.22
N LYS A 81 -5.06 17.78 -6.25
CA LYS A 81 -4.56 18.50 -7.41
C LYS A 81 -3.07 18.70 -7.31
N MET A 82 -2.34 18.36 -8.37
CA MET A 82 -0.90 18.56 -8.39
C MET A 82 -0.53 20.05 -8.48
N ILE A 83 0.36 20.48 -7.58
CA ILE A 83 0.86 21.86 -7.54
C ILE A 83 2.29 21.99 -8.07
N THR A 84 3.18 21.09 -7.65
CA THR A 84 4.60 21.09 -8.04
C THR A 84 5.06 19.70 -8.43
N SER A 85 6.08 19.65 -9.29
CA SER A 85 6.69 18.41 -9.78
C SER A 85 8.15 18.69 -10.04
N GLU A 86 9.02 18.02 -9.31
CA GLU A 86 10.47 18.20 -9.31
C GLU A 86 11.15 16.95 -9.83
N ASN A 87 12.14 17.11 -10.72
CA ASN A 87 12.96 16.04 -11.30
C ASN A 87 12.19 14.90 -12.01
N PHE A 88 10.93 15.14 -12.40
CA PHE A 88 10.07 14.11 -13.00
C PHE A 88 10.52 13.70 -14.41
N ASP A 89 11.18 14.59 -15.17
CA ASP A 89 11.76 14.25 -16.48
C ASP A 89 12.83 13.17 -16.38
N GLU A 90 13.76 13.32 -15.45
CA GLU A 90 14.84 12.36 -15.24
C GLU A 90 14.28 11.03 -14.71
N TYR A 91 13.25 11.06 -13.86
CA TYR A 91 12.55 9.84 -13.44
C TYR A 91 11.91 9.11 -14.63
N MET A 92 11.15 9.82 -15.48
CA MET A 92 10.56 9.22 -16.69
C MET A 92 11.64 8.70 -17.65
N LYS A 93 12.76 9.40 -17.77
CA LYS A 93 13.91 8.97 -18.58
C LYS A 93 14.55 7.69 -18.02
N ALA A 94 14.69 7.57 -16.70
CA ALA A 94 15.19 6.37 -16.04
C ALA A 94 14.24 5.17 -16.20
N LEU A 95 12.92 5.42 -16.28
CA LEU A 95 11.93 4.40 -16.64
C LEU A 95 12.02 3.95 -18.10
N GLY A 96 12.70 4.71 -18.97
CA GLY A 96 12.79 4.44 -20.40
C GLY A 96 11.70 5.12 -21.24
N VAL A 97 10.96 6.08 -20.68
CA VAL A 97 9.89 6.80 -21.38
C VAL A 97 10.50 7.69 -22.47
N GLY A 98 9.95 7.61 -23.69
CA GLY A 98 10.41 8.38 -24.86
C GLY A 98 10.24 9.89 -24.70
N PHE A 99 11.13 10.66 -25.35
CA PHE A 99 11.24 12.13 -25.19
C PHE A 99 9.91 12.89 -25.37
N ALA A 100 9.12 12.55 -26.40
CA ALA A 100 7.84 13.20 -26.67
C ALA A 100 6.85 13.02 -25.51
N THR A 101 6.69 11.79 -25.01
CA THR A 101 5.83 11.48 -23.87
C THR A 101 6.29 12.20 -22.60
N ARG A 102 7.61 12.33 -22.39
CA ARG A 102 8.16 13.10 -21.25
C ARG A 102 7.79 14.58 -21.31
N GLN A 103 7.87 15.21 -22.48
CA GLN A 103 7.49 16.62 -22.65
C GLN A 103 6.03 16.87 -22.29
N VAL A 104 5.13 15.97 -22.69
CA VAL A 104 3.71 16.06 -22.34
C VAL A 104 3.50 15.77 -20.86
N GLY A 105 4.13 14.73 -20.31
CA GLY A 105 4.01 14.32 -18.91
C GLY A 105 4.47 15.39 -17.91
N ASN A 106 5.54 16.14 -18.24
CA ASN A 106 6.05 17.23 -17.39
C ASN A 106 5.13 18.46 -17.38
N ARG A 107 4.44 18.74 -18.49
CA ARG A 107 3.50 19.88 -18.58
C ARG A 107 2.13 19.55 -17.98
N THR A 108 1.82 18.27 -17.88
CA THR A 108 0.53 17.79 -17.40
C THR A 108 0.49 17.82 -15.87
N LYS A 109 -0.55 18.46 -15.32
CA LYS A 109 -0.86 18.46 -13.89
C LYS A 109 -2.06 17.54 -13.64
N PRO A 110 -1.83 16.23 -13.39
CA PRO A 110 -2.92 15.31 -13.13
C PRO A 110 -3.56 15.57 -11.75
N ASN A 111 -4.86 15.32 -11.67
CA ASN A 111 -5.58 15.16 -10.41
C ASN A 111 -5.52 13.69 -9.99
N LEU A 112 -5.25 13.44 -8.72
CA LEU A 112 -5.27 12.12 -8.11
C LEU A 112 -6.50 12.02 -7.21
N ILE A 113 -7.39 11.08 -7.49
CA ILE A 113 -8.58 10.81 -6.69
C ILE A 113 -8.39 9.46 -6.02
N VAL A 114 -8.50 9.42 -4.70
CA VAL A 114 -8.38 8.19 -3.91
C VAL A 114 -9.70 7.93 -3.20
N GLY A 115 -10.22 6.71 -3.35
CA GLY A 115 -11.41 6.22 -2.68
C GLY A 115 -11.14 4.89 -2.01
N VAL A 116 -11.89 4.61 -0.94
CA VAL A 116 -11.87 3.34 -0.22
C VAL A 116 -13.30 2.85 -0.15
N ASP A 117 -13.50 1.56 -0.43
CA ASP A 117 -14.78 0.89 -0.29
C ASP A 117 -14.89 0.12 1.04
N GLY A 118 -16.11 -0.22 1.46
CA GLY A 118 -16.39 -0.88 2.74
C GLY A 118 -15.70 -2.25 2.89
N ASP A 119 -15.41 -2.91 1.77
CA ASP A 119 -14.77 -4.24 1.70
C ASP A 119 -13.23 -4.18 1.66
N GLY A 120 -12.65 -3.02 1.96
CA GLY A 120 -11.19 -2.82 2.02
C GLY A 120 -10.53 -2.63 0.66
N TRP A 121 -11.31 -2.50 -0.42
CA TRP A 121 -10.81 -2.13 -1.74
C TRP A 121 -10.42 -0.66 -1.79
N ILE A 122 -9.25 -0.37 -2.37
CA ILE A 122 -8.76 0.98 -2.59
C ILE A 122 -8.80 1.25 -4.07
N CYS A 123 -9.44 2.36 -4.47
CA CYS A 123 -9.50 2.84 -5.84
C CYS A 123 -8.65 4.10 -5.96
N MET A 124 -7.66 4.09 -6.84
CA MET A 124 -6.89 5.28 -7.17
C MET A 124 -7.09 5.62 -8.64
N LYS A 125 -7.57 6.84 -8.91
CA LYS A 125 -7.76 7.36 -10.26
C LYS A 125 -6.82 8.52 -10.48
N THR A 126 -6.03 8.46 -11.54
CA THR A 126 -5.23 9.59 -12.00
C THR A 126 -5.92 10.17 -13.22
N GLN A 127 -6.39 11.41 -13.14
CA GLN A 127 -7.07 12.10 -14.22
C GLN A 127 -6.20 13.22 -14.77
N SER A 128 -6.06 13.29 -16.09
CA SER A 128 -5.35 14.37 -16.75
C SER A 128 -5.90 14.63 -18.15
N ALA A 129 -5.58 15.80 -18.71
CA ALA A 129 -5.95 16.11 -20.10
C ALA A 129 -5.30 15.16 -21.13
N PHE A 130 -4.27 14.42 -20.73
CA PHE A 130 -3.54 13.50 -21.60
C PHE A 130 -4.07 12.07 -21.50
N LYS A 131 -4.07 11.49 -20.30
CA LYS A 131 -4.49 10.11 -20.08
C LYS A 131 -5.08 9.96 -18.67
N ASN A 132 -6.14 9.17 -18.59
CA ASN A 132 -6.77 8.81 -17.33
C ASN A 132 -6.45 7.34 -17.03
N THR A 133 -6.05 7.05 -15.80
CA THR A 133 -5.82 5.68 -15.32
C THR A 133 -6.63 5.44 -14.06
N GLU A 134 -7.09 4.21 -13.89
CA GLU A 134 -7.81 3.77 -12.69
C GLU A 134 -7.25 2.41 -12.27
N ILE A 135 -6.84 2.30 -11.02
CA ILE A 135 -6.42 1.05 -10.40
C ILE A 135 -7.31 0.77 -9.19
N LYS A 136 -7.67 -0.50 -9.02
CA LYS A 136 -8.37 -1.02 -7.84
C LYS A 136 -7.55 -2.15 -7.25
N PHE A 137 -7.19 -2.02 -5.99
CA PHE A 137 -6.30 -2.96 -5.32
C PHE A 137 -6.63 -3.12 -3.85
N ARG A 138 -6.03 -4.14 -3.23
CA ARG A 138 -5.99 -4.33 -1.78
C ARG A 138 -4.56 -4.16 -1.30
N LEU A 139 -4.41 -3.72 -0.05
CA LEU A 139 -3.07 -3.58 0.54
C LEU A 139 -2.42 -4.96 0.69
N ASN A 140 -1.13 -5.02 0.39
CA ASN A 140 -0.28 -6.21 0.45
C ASN A 140 -0.67 -7.35 -0.51
N GLU A 141 -1.56 -7.08 -1.47
CA GLU A 141 -1.91 -8.02 -2.55
C GLU A 141 -1.29 -7.52 -3.86
N ALA A 142 -0.54 -8.39 -4.54
CA ALA A 142 0.02 -8.08 -5.84
C ALA A 142 -1.05 -8.17 -6.93
N PHE A 143 -1.01 -7.26 -7.90
CA PHE A 143 -1.94 -7.22 -9.04
C PHE A 143 -1.23 -6.77 -10.31
N GLU A 144 -1.83 -7.04 -11.46
CA GLU A 144 -1.34 -6.53 -12.74
C GLU A 144 -1.81 -5.10 -12.96
N GLU A 145 -0.87 -4.19 -13.22
CA GLU A 145 -1.13 -2.78 -13.51
C GLU A 145 -0.66 -2.46 -14.93
N THR A 146 -1.51 -1.79 -15.71
CA THR A 146 -1.06 -1.10 -16.93
C THR A 146 -0.86 0.37 -16.60
N THR A 147 0.40 0.77 -16.56
CA THR A 147 0.81 2.14 -16.20
C THR A 147 0.47 3.15 -17.30
N ALA A 148 0.48 4.44 -16.96
CA ALA A 148 0.12 5.50 -17.91
C ALA A 148 1.03 5.52 -19.16
N ASP A 149 2.27 5.07 -19.02
CA ASP A 149 3.27 4.92 -20.08
C ASP A 149 3.26 3.54 -20.75
N ASP A 150 2.14 2.81 -20.65
CA ASP A 150 1.83 1.54 -21.33
C ASP A 150 2.74 0.35 -20.95
N ARG A 151 3.47 0.45 -19.83
CA ARG A 151 4.15 -0.71 -19.23
C ARG A 151 3.14 -1.57 -18.48
N LYS A 152 3.21 -2.89 -18.70
CA LYS A 152 2.56 -3.89 -17.87
C LYS A 152 3.48 -4.25 -16.72
N THR A 153 3.04 -4.01 -15.50
CA THR A 153 3.85 -4.22 -14.29
C THR A 153 3.10 -5.11 -13.30
N THR A 154 3.83 -5.89 -12.53
CA THR A 154 3.28 -6.47 -11.29
C THR A 154 3.46 -5.43 -10.20
N THR A 155 2.34 -4.99 -9.63
CA THR A 155 2.33 -3.92 -8.63
C THR A 155 1.84 -4.46 -7.29
N ILE A 156 2.51 -4.06 -6.21
CA ILE A 156 2.05 -4.27 -4.85
C ILE A 156 2.00 -2.92 -4.11
N VAL A 157 0.94 -2.68 -3.35
CA VAL A 157 0.80 -1.47 -2.55
C VAL A 157 0.78 -1.85 -1.07
N THR A 158 1.74 -1.34 -0.31
CA THR A 158 1.87 -1.56 1.14
C THR A 158 1.68 -0.26 1.89
N LEU A 159 1.34 -0.37 3.17
CA LEU A 159 1.28 0.78 4.08
C LEU A 159 2.39 0.64 5.12
N GLU A 160 3.43 1.44 4.98
CA GLU A 160 4.65 1.37 5.80
C GLU A 160 4.84 2.70 6.53
N ASN A 161 4.82 2.68 7.87
CA ASN A 161 5.02 3.88 8.71
C ASN A 161 4.11 5.07 8.37
N GLY A 162 2.87 4.80 7.94
CA GLY A 162 1.92 5.84 7.53
C GLY A 162 2.12 6.37 6.10
N LYS A 163 3.05 5.78 5.34
CA LYS A 163 3.27 6.05 3.92
C LYS A 163 2.64 4.93 3.10
N LEU A 164 1.96 5.31 2.03
CA LEU A 164 1.43 4.37 1.04
C LEU A 164 2.54 4.12 0.00
N VAL A 165 3.12 2.92 0.01
CA VAL A 165 4.26 2.55 -0.84
C VAL A 165 3.75 1.66 -1.97
N GLN A 166 3.80 2.16 -3.20
CA GLN A 166 3.48 1.41 -4.40
C GLN A 166 4.79 0.96 -5.06
N LYS A 167 5.03 -0.35 -5.10
CA LYS A 167 6.18 -0.94 -5.81
C LYS A 167 5.70 -1.57 -7.10
N GLN A 168 6.32 -1.21 -8.21
CA GLN A 168 6.02 -1.76 -9.53
C GLN A 168 7.26 -2.46 -10.06
N SER A 169 7.10 -3.71 -10.51
CA SER A 169 8.17 -4.52 -11.05
C SER A 169 7.83 -4.98 -12.48
N TRP A 170 8.80 -4.89 -13.40
CA TRP A 170 8.67 -5.33 -14.79
C TRP A 170 10.05 -5.62 -15.39
N ASP A 171 10.18 -6.65 -16.21
CA ASP A 171 11.40 -6.97 -16.97
C ASP A 171 12.71 -6.91 -16.13
N GLY A 172 12.65 -7.36 -14.87
CA GLY A 172 13.79 -7.32 -13.94
C GLY A 172 14.14 -5.94 -13.37
N LYS A 173 13.32 -4.91 -13.64
CA LYS A 173 13.41 -3.57 -13.06
C LYS A 173 12.35 -3.36 -11.98
N GLU A 174 12.63 -2.46 -11.05
CA GLU A 174 11.72 -2.06 -9.98
C GLU A 174 11.73 -0.54 -9.81
N THR A 175 10.54 0.04 -9.60
CA THR A 175 10.36 1.43 -9.18
C THR A 175 9.44 1.48 -7.97
N ALA A 176 9.65 2.48 -7.11
CA ALA A 176 8.84 2.71 -5.93
C ALA A 176 8.22 4.11 -5.96
N ILE A 177 6.95 4.21 -5.61
CA ILE A 177 6.23 5.47 -5.43
C ILE A 177 5.71 5.50 -4.00
N GLU A 178 6.33 6.33 -3.17
CA GLU A 178 5.96 6.54 -1.78
C GLU A 178 5.05 7.76 -1.68
N ARG A 179 3.87 7.61 -1.08
CA ARG A 179 2.94 8.72 -0.83
C ARG A 179 2.80 8.94 0.66
N GLU A 180 3.00 10.17 1.10
CA GLU A 180 2.87 10.55 2.50
C GLU A 180 2.12 11.88 2.66
N MET A 181 1.51 12.04 3.82
CA MET A 181 0.80 13.26 4.20
C MET A 181 1.73 14.15 5.02
N ILE A 182 2.06 15.33 4.52
CA ILE A 182 2.89 16.34 5.20
C ILE A 182 2.14 17.67 5.15
N ASP A 183 1.86 18.25 6.33
CA ASP A 183 1.17 19.55 6.47
C ASP A 183 -0.14 19.67 5.68
N GLY A 184 -0.91 18.58 5.62
CA GLY A 184 -2.18 18.52 4.88
C GLY A 184 -2.04 18.42 3.35
N LYS A 185 -0.80 18.30 2.84
CA LYS A 185 -0.50 18.03 1.43
C LYS A 185 -0.11 16.57 1.25
N LEU A 186 -0.36 16.04 0.06
CA LEU A 186 0.09 14.71 -0.33
C LEU A 186 1.40 14.86 -1.11
N ILE A 187 2.47 14.29 -0.57
CA ILE A 187 3.80 14.26 -1.21
C ILE A 187 4.01 12.87 -1.79
N ALA A 188 4.21 12.79 -3.11
CA ALA A 188 4.55 11.57 -3.81
C ALA A 188 6.02 11.59 -4.23
N THR A 189 6.81 10.69 -3.66
CA THR A 189 8.22 10.51 -3.98
C THR A 189 8.39 9.28 -4.87
N CYS A 190 8.77 9.50 -6.12
CA CYS A 190 9.02 8.44 -7.10
C CYS A 190 10.52 8.13 -7.16
N LYS A 191 10.90 6.86 -7.02
CA LYS A 191 12.30 6.40 -6.95
C LYS A 191 12.55 5.30 -7.97
N MET A 192 13.54 5.51 -8.83
CA MET A 192 14.01 4.53 -9.82
C MET A 192 15.54 4.49 -9.77
N GLY A 193 16.11 3.44 -9.17
CA GLY A 193 17.55 3.37 -8.90
C GLY A 193 18.02 4.58 -8.08
N ASN A 194 18.97 5.35 -8.61
CA ASN A 194 19.49 6.57 -7.97
C ASN A 194 18.67 7.84 -8.28
N VAL A 195 17.64 7.75 -9.12
CA VAL A 195 16.84 8.90 -9.54
C VAL A 195 15.63 9.04 -8.63
N VAL A 196 15.45 10.24 -8.07
CA VAL A 196 14.32 10.59 -7.21
C VAL A 196 13.59 11.79 -7.80
N ALA A 197 12.27 11.67 -7.93
CA ALA A 197 11.37 12.77 -8.29
C ALA A 197 10.33 12.98 -7.19
N VAL A 198 9.94 14.23 -6.97
CA VAL A 198 8.96 14.60 -5.94
C VAL A 198 7.81 15.34 -6.58
N ARG A 199 6.58 14.92 -6.31
CA ARG A 199 5.36 15.57 -6.76
C ARG A 199 4.51 15.94 -5.56
N THR A 200 4.13 17.21 -5.47
CA THR A 200 3.32 17.73 -4.37
C THR A 200 1.91 17.96 -4.85
N TYR A 201 0.95 17.52 -4.05
CA TYR A 201 -0.48 17.70 -4.31
C TYR A 201 -1.16 18.42 -3.15
N GLU A 202 -2.10 19.29 -3.49
CA GLU A 202 -3.00 19.94 -2.54
C GLU A 202 -4.39 19.28 -2.61
N ARG A 203 -5.10 19.23 -1.48
CA ARG A 203 -6.46 18.71 -1.47
C ARG A 203 -7.37 19.67 -2.25
N GLU A 204 -8.07 19.15 -3.23
CA GLU A 204 -9.08 19.89 -3.97
C GLU A 204 -10.30 20.07 -3.06
N LYS A 205 -10.70 21.32 -2.81
CA LYS A 205 -11.91 21.61 -2.05
C LYS A 205 -13.11 21.28 -2.92
N THR A 206 -13.78 20.17 -2.67
CA THR A 206 -15.12 19.93 -3.22
C THR A 206 -16.04 21.00 -2.66
N ARG A 207 -16.64 21.80 -3.55
CA ARG A 207 -17.54 22.90 -3.20
C ARG A 207 -18.96 22.38 -2.98
#